data_AF-A0A1G6DF97-F1
#
_entry.id   AF-A0A1G6DF97-F1
#
_cell.length_a   1.000
_cell.length_b   1.000
_cell.length_c   1.000
_cell.angle_alpha   90.00
_cell.angle_beta   90.00
_cell.angle_gamma   90.00
#
_symmetry.space_group_name_H-M   'P 1'
#
loop_
_entity.id
_entity.type
_entity.pdbx_description
1 polymer ?
#
loop_
_entity_poly.entity_id
_entity_poly.type
_entity_poly.pdbx_seq_one_letter_code
_entity_poly.pdbx_strand_id
1 'polypeptide(L)'
;MNFDFVINPANLANLKSKPQLGEYRLLINRKMIKNLFNYFAIPLGITAFIFIALSTNQKVVLEADPADYSTEGLDLHFTVSEDMALADFDAMEEAFDFHETSYSPYLGKSYLGFKEAIGFKESRGNYFTVNTLGYLGKYQFGAETLKLIGIHNPEYFLYNPKLQEKAFEANASRNKWILRKDILKYVGKTVGNIMVTESGILAAAHLAGPGSVMKFLRSAGGNDVADAYGTTITSYMKKFSGYDTTSIIPDKQAKAVL
;
A
#
# COMPACT_ATOMS: atom_id res chain seq x y z
N MET A 1 25.09 -25.95 71.18
CA MET A 1 23.78 -25.34 70.84
C MET A 1 23.12 -26.21 69.78
N ASN A 2 22.05 -26.90 70.15
CA ASN A 2 21.17 -27.62 69.22
C ASN A 2 20.26 -26.59 68.52
N PHE A 3 20.11 -26.69 67.21
CA PHE A 3 19.07 -25.97 66.48
C PHE A 3 18.02 -26.98 66.02
N ASP A 4 16.89 -27.03 66.73
CA ASP A 4 15.70 -27.75 66.30
C ASP A 4 15.05 -26.99 65.14
N PHE A 5 14.96 -27.64 63.97
CA PHE A 5 14.30 -27.09 62.80
C PHE A 5 12.78 -27.34 62.91
N VAL A 6 12.04 -26.36 63.41
CA VAL A 6 10.57 -26.41 63.47
C VAL A 6 10.01 -26.23 62.05
N ILE A 7 9.52 -27.32 61.44
CA ILE A 7 8.81 -27.25 60.16
C ILE A 7 7.38 -26.75 60.41
N ASN A 8 7.02 -25.64 59.76
CA ASN A 8 5.69 -25.04 59.82
C ASN A 8 4.61 -26.00 59.26
N PRO A 9 3.56 -26.35 60.03
CA PRO A 9 2.51 -27.28 59.60
C PRO A 9 1.70 -26.83 58.38
N ALA A 10 1.70 -25.52 58.04
CA ALA A 10 1.08 -25.01 56.82
C ALA A 10 1.74 -25.56 55.54
N ASN A 11 3.04 -25.91 55.60
CA ASN A 11 3.75 -26.49 54.46
C ASN A 11 3.42 -27.99 54.25
N LEU A 12 2.85 -28.67 55.25
CA LEU A 12 2.45 -30.08 55.12
C LEU A 12 1.13 -30.24 54.36
N ALA A 13 0.20 -29.29 54.51
CA ALA A 13 -1.09 -29.29 53.82
C ALA A 13 -0.94 -29.15 52.29
N ASN A 14 0.05 -28.37 51.85
CA ASN A 14 0.36 -28.17 50.43
C ASN A 14 1.06 -29.37 49.74
N LEU A 15 1.51 -30.37 50.49
CA LEU A 15 2.02 -31.61 49.90
C LEU A 15 0.89 -32.61 49.55
N LYS A 16 -0.28 -32.53 50.21
CA LYS A 16 -1.40 -33.47 50.00
C LYS A 16 -2.28 -33.14 48.80
N SER A 17 -2.13 -31.97 48.18
CA SER A 17 -2.92 -31.52 47.03
C SER A 17 -2.25 -31.76 45.67
N LYS A 18 -1.02 -32.32 45.64
CA LYS A 18 -0.33 -32.62 44.39
C LYS A 18 -0.85 -33.94 43.81
N PRO A 19 -1.30 -33.97 42.54
CA PRO A 19 -1.78 -35.19 41.90
C PRO A 19 -0.77 -36.33 42.03
N GLN A 20 -1.23 -37.57 42.16
CA GLN A 20 -0.32 -38.72 42.18
C GLN A 20 0.29 -38.94 40.78
N LEU A 21 1.45 -39.60 40.69
CA LEU A 21 2.19 -39.79 39.43
C LEU A 21 1.33 -40.37 38.28
N GLY A 22 0.35 -41.21 38.61
CA GLY A 22 -0.63 -41.77 37.67
C GLY A 22 -1.63 -40.75 37.13
N GLU A 23 -2.05 -39.77 37.94
CA GLU A 23 -2.95 -38.70 37.51
C GLU A 23 -2.25 -37.69 36.60
N TYR A 24 -0.96 -37.40 36.85
CA TYR A 24 -0.15 -36.60 35.94
C TYR A 24 -0.07 -37.23 34.55
N ARG A 25 0.11 -38.56 34.45
CA ARG A 25 0.12 -39.27 33.15
C ARG A 25 -1.22 -39.16 32.41
N LEU A 26 -2.35 -39.30 33.12
CA LEU A 26 -3.70 -39.14 32.55
C LEU A 26 -3.96 -37.70 32.08
N LEU A 27 -3.56 -36.70 32.87
CA LEU A 27 -3.68 -35.28 32.52
C LEU A 27 -2.84 -34.90 31.31
N ILE A 28 -1.59 -35.40 31.24
CA ILE A 28 -0.69 -35.20 30.10
C ILE A 28 -1.28 -35.85 28.84
N ASN A 29 -1.78 -37.08 28.92
CA ASN A 29 -2.39 -37.76 27.77
C ASN A 29 -3.66 -37.05 27.29
N ARG A 30 -4.54 -36.60 28.19
CA ARG A 30 -5.72 -35.79 27.82
C ARG A 30 -5.33 -34.46 27.18
N LYS A 31 -4.29 -33.79 27.68
CA LYS A 31 -3.78 -32.52 27.12
C LYS A 31 -3.12 -32.73 25.77
N MET A 32 -2.33 -33.78 25.60
CA MET A 32 -1.72 -34.17 24.32
C MET A 32 -2.78 -34.53 23.28
N ILE A 33 -3.82 -35.29 23.64
CA ILE A 33 -4.91 -35.64 22.72
C ILE A 33 -5.69 -34.40 22.28
N LYS A 34 -5.99 -33.46 23.19
CA LYS A 34 -6.62 -32.18 22.83
C LYS A 34 -5.75 -31.33 21.91
N ASN A 35 -4.44 -31.27 22.19
CA ASN A 35 -3.49 -30.54 21.35
C ASN A 35 -3.38 -31.20 19.96
N LEU A 36 -3.29 -32.53 19.90
CA LEU A 36 -3.24 -33.30 18.67
C LEU A 36 -4.51 -33.09 17.83
N PHE A 37 -5.69 -33.12 18.46
CA PHE A 37 -6.96 -32.83 17.79
C PHE A 37 -6.97 -31.41 17.21
N ASN A 38 -6.52 -30.39 17.96
CA ASN A 38 -6.47 -29.01 17.48
C ASN A 38 -5.50 -28.84 16.29
N TYR A 39 -4.39 -29.57 16.25
CA TYR A 39 -3.42 -29.50 15.15
C TYR A 39 -3.90 -30.13 13.85
N PHE A 40 -4.85 -31.07 13.90
CA PHE A 40 -5.33 -31.75 12.68
C PHE A 40 -6.75 -31.37 12.30
N ALA A 41 -7.69 -31.29 13.26
CA ALA A 41 -9.09 -31.03 12.97
C ALA A 41 -9.34 -29.58 12.49
N ILE A 42 -8.65 -28.60 13.07
CA ILE A 42 -8.80 -27.18 12.71
C ILE A 42 -8.29 -26.91 11.29
N PRO A 43 -7.05 -27.27 10.90
CA PRO A 43 -6.60 -27.05 9.53
C PRO A 43 -7.40 -27.85 8.52
N LEU A 44 -7.82 -29.09 8.82
CA LEU A 44 -8.71 -29.85 7.93
C LEU A 44 -10.05 -29.14 7.71
N GLY A 45 -10.67 -28.62 8.77
CA GLY A 45 -11.89 -27.83 8.66
C GLY A 45 -11.71 -26.58 7.80
N ILE A 46 -10.62 -25.83 7.99
CA ILE A 46 -10.29 -24.64 7.19
C ILE A 46 -10.08 -25.02 5.71
N THR A 47 -9.34 -26.09 5.44
CA THR A 47 -9.09 -26.54 4.05
C THR A 47 -10.38 -26.99 3.37
N ALA A 48 -11.27 -27.69 4.07
CA ALA A 48 -12.58 -28.07 3.55
C ALA A 48 -13.45 -26.85 3.28
N PHE A 49 -13.43 -25.85 4.17
CA PHE A 49 -14.18 -24.60 3.99
C PHE A 49 -13.69 -23.79 2.79
N ILE A 50 -12.36 -23.68 2.62
CA ILE A 50 -11.73 -23.05 1.45
C ILE A 50 -12.08 -23.82 0.18
N PHE A 51 -12.03 -25.16 0.20
CA PHE A 51 -12.37 -25.98 -0.95
C PHE A 51 -13.85 -25.82 -1.35
N ILE A 52 -14.76 -25.74 -0.38
CA ILE A 52 -16.19 -25.46 -0.65
C ILE A 52 -16.34 -24.05 -1.25
N ALA A 53 -15.70 -23.04 -0.66
CA ALA A 53 -15.77 -21.66 -1.16
C ALA A 53 -15.16 -21.47 -2.55
N LEU A 54 -14.16 -22.29 -2.92
CA LEU A 54 -13.54 -22.28 -4.24
C LEU A 54 -14.25 -23.18 -5.26
N SER A 55 -15.00 -24.20 -4.81
CA SER A 55 -15.78 -25.09 -5.67
C SER A 55 -17.19 -24.58 -5.95
N THR A 56 -17.70 -23.61 -5.17
CA THR A 56 -18.87 -22.83 -5.55
C THR A 56 -18.55 -21.96 -6.76
N ASN A 57 -18.91 -22.42 -7.95
CA ASN A 57 -18.96 -21.60 -9.17
C ASN A 57 -20.14 -20.62 -9.11
N GLN A 58 -20.19 -19.76 -8.10
CA GLN A 58 -21.01 -18.57 -8.21
C GLN A 58 -20.26 -17.61 -9.13
N LYS A 59 -20.70 -17.51 -10.38
CA LYS A 59 -20.37 -16.34 -11.21
C LYS A 59 -20.72 -15.12 -10.38
N VAL A 60 -19.72 -14.38 -9.91
CA VAL A 60 -19.93 -13.01 -9.43
C VAL A 60 -20.21 -12.22 -10.70
N VAL A 61 -21.49 -12.19 -11.05
CA VAL A 61 -22.02 -11.29 -12.05
C VAL A 61 -21.97 -9.92 -11.39
N LEU A 62 -20.95 -9.12 -11.72
CA LEU A 62 -20.97 -7.68 -11.49
C LEU A 62 -21.90 -7.05 -12.54
N GLU A 63 -23.17 -7.40 -12.51
CA GLU A 63 -24.21 -6.62 -13.18
C GLU A 63 -24.49 -5.46 -12.25
N ALA A 64 -23.72 -4.38 -12.43
CA ALA A 64 -24.18 -3.09 -12.01
C ALA A 64 -25.23 -2.68 -13.05
N ASP A 65 -26.49 -2.56 -12.63
CA ASP A 65 -27.58 -2.15 -13.50
C ASP A 65 -27.28 -0.71 -13.96
N PRO A 66 -27.26 -0.40 -15.27
CA PRO A 66 -27.12 0.98 -15.75
C PRO A 66 -28.11 1.96 -15.11
N ALA A 67 -29.26 1.47 -14.61
CA ALA A 67 -30.22 2.26 -13.84
C ALA A 67 -29.66 2.80 -12.51
N ASP A 68 -28.69 2.12 -11.89
CA ASP A 68 -28.08 2.55 -10.62
C ASP A 68 -27.21 3.81 -10.76
N TYR A 69 -26.87 4.20 -11.99
CA TYR A 69 -26.07 5.38 -12.32
C TYR A 69 -26.77 6.30 -13.33
N SER A 70 -28.08 6.10 -13.54
CA SER A 70 -28.84 6.90 -14.49
C SER A 70 -28.88 8.37 -14.04
N THR A 71 -28.63 9.27 -14.99
CA THR A 71 -28.81 10.72 -14.82
C THR A 71 -30.11 11.20 -15.44
N GLU A 72 -30.98 10.29 -15.91
CA GLU A 72 -32.32 10.63 -16.37
C GLU A 72 -33.08 11.39 -15.27
N GLY A 73 -33.56 12.58 -15.62
CA GLY A 73 -34.31 13.45 -14.71
C GLY A 73 -33.47 14.40 -13.86
N LEU A 74 -32.14 14.42 -14.00
CA LEU A 74 -31.33 15.51 -13.45
C LEU A 74 -31.40 16.75 -14.36
N ASP A 75 -32.16 17.76 -13.96
CA ASP A 75 -32.12 19.10 -14.56
C ASP A 75 -30.81 19.81 -14.18
N LEU A 76 -29.79 19.65 -15.01
CA LEU A 76 -28.53 20.36 -14.90
C LEU A 76 -28.67 21.72 -15.59
N HIS A 77 -28.89 22.78 -14.80
CA HIS A 77 -28.93 24.15 -15.30
C HIS A 77 -27.51 24.64 -15.66
N PHE A 78 -27.11 24.42 -16.91
CA PHE A 78 -25.94 25.08 -17.48
C PHE A 78 -26.37 26.43 -18.05
N THR A 79 -26.00 27.51 -17.37
CA THR A 79 -26.18 28.87 -17.91
C THR A 79 -25.13 29.12 -18.98
N VAL A 80 -25.36 28.60 -20.18
CA VAL A 80 -24.63 28.96 -21.40
C VAL A 80 -25.66 29.50 -22.38
N SER A 81 -25.36 30.67 -22.97
CA SER A 81 -26.31 31.37 -23.81
C SER A 81 -26.55 30.63 -25.13
N GLU A 82 -27.81 30.63 -25.58
CA GLU A 82 -28.36 29.83 -26.69
C GLU A 82 -27.67 30.11 -28.03
N ASP A 83 -27.16 31.32 -28.19
CA ASP A 83 -26.36 31.81 -29.31
C ASP A 83 -24.94 31.22 -29.39
N MET A 84 -24.36 30.81 -28.27
CA MET A 84 -23.09 30.05 -28.25
C MET A 84 -23.29 28.56 -28.57
N ALA A 85 -24.45 27.99 -28.21
CA ALA A 85 -24.73 26.57 -28.40
C ALA A 85 -25.05 26.20 -29.86
N LEU A 86 -25.71 27.10 -30.59
CA LEU A 86 -26.14 26.86 -31.97
C LEU A 86 -25.05 27.12 -33.02
N ALA A 87 -23.97 27.82 -32.67
CA ALA A 87 -22.88 28.15 -33.60
C ALA A 87 -21.89 26.99 -33.84
N ASP A 88 -21.90 25.95 -32.99
CA ASP A 88 -20.90 24.87 -32.99
C ASP A 88 -21.48 23.49 -33.35
N PHE A 89 -22.80 23.39 -33.59
CA PHE A 89 -23.48 22.11 -33.82
C PHE A 89 -23.47 21.70 -35.30
N ASP A 90 -23.85 22.62 -36.20
CA ASP A 90 -23.97 22.31 -37.64
C ASP A 90 -22.62 22.06 -38.33
N ALA A 91 -21.53 22.61 -37.80
CA ALA A 91 -20.18 22.41 -38.35
C ALA A 91 -19.50 21.11 -37.90
N MET A 92 -20.04 20.46 -36.85
CA MET A 92 -19.44 19.28 -36.22
C MET A 92 -20.14 17.97 -36.62
N GLU A 93 -21.39 18.04 -37.11
CA GLU A 93 -22.19 16.88 -37.49
C GLU A 93 -21.62 16.11 -38.71
N GLU A 94 -20.90 16.77 -39.62
CA GLU A 94 -20.25 16.10 -40.76
C GLU A 94 -18.89 15.43 -40.44
N ALA A 95 -18.34 15.63 -39.23
CA ALA A 95 -16.96 15.21 -38.91
C ALA A 95 -16.82 14.11 -37.85
N PHE A 96 -17.89 13.66 -37.19
CA PHE A 96 -17.76 12.77 -36.03
C PHE A 96 -18.64 11.52 -36.14
N ASP A 97 -18.11 10.51 -36.86
CA ASP A 97 -18.58 9.12 -36.80
C ASP A 97 -18.34 8.57 -35.39
N PHE A 98 -19.40 8.58 -34.57
CA PHE A 98 -19.40 8.08 -33.20
C PHE A 98 -19.39 6.54 -33.20
N HIS A 99 -18.27 5.95 -33.60
CA HIS A 99 -17.98 4.56 -33.27
C HIS A 99 -17.81 4.44 -31.75
N GLU A 100 -18.50 3.48 -31.13
CA GLU A 100 -18.35 3.09 -29.72
C GLU A 100 -16.91 2.62 -29.44
N THR A 101 -15.97 3.56 -29.32
CA THR A 101 -14.67 3.26 -28.73
C THR A 101 -14.87 3.32 -27.24
N SER A 102 -14.93 2.15 -26.60
CA SER A 102 -14.69 1.97 -25.17
C SER A 102 -13.50 2.82 -24.75
N TYR A 103 -13.76 4.00 -24.19
CA TYR A 103 -12.71 4.93 -23.76
C TYR A 103 -12.18 4.42 -22.42
N SER A 104 -11.33 3.40 -22.47
CA SER A 104 -10.49 3.06 -21.34
C SER A 104 -9.37 4.10 -21.26
N PRO A 105 -9.27 4.93 -20.21
CA PRO A 105 -8.20 5.91 -20.09
C PRO A 105 -6.89 5.15 -19.88
N TYR A 106 -6.22 4.81 -20.99
CA TYR A 106 -4.93 4.15 -20.95
C TYR A 106 -3.90 5.15 -20.43
N LEU A 107 -3.63 5.11 -19.12
CA LEU A 107 -2.66 5.99 -18.47
C LEU A 107 -1.22 5.77 -18.99
N GLY A 108 -0.95 4.56 -19.49
CA GLY A 108 0.34 4.15 -20.03
C GLY A 108 1.49 4.45 -19.06
N LYS A 109 2.61 4.87 -19.63
CA LYS A 109 3.82 5.28 -18.90
C LYS A 109 3.86 6.79 -18.63
N SER A 110 2.72 7.47 -18.53
CA SER A 110 2.67 8.89 -18.17
C SER A 110 2.99 9.12 -16.68
N TYR A 111 3.20 10.39 -16.30
CA TYR A 111 3.32 10.78 -14.89
C TYR A 111 2.05 10.45 -14.08
N LEU A 112 0.86 10.61 -14.68
CA LEU A 112 -0.38 10.21 -14.02
C LEU A 112 -0.40 8.69 -13.79
N GLY A 113 -0.01 7.90 -14.79
CA GLY A 113 0.16 6.46 -14.66
C GLY A 113 1.15 6.06 -13.55
N PHE A 114 2.24 6.82 -13.38
CA PHE A 114 3.19 6.62 -12.30
C PHE A 114 2.55 6.80 -10.91
N LYS A 115 1.82 7.91 -10.72
CA LYS A 115 1.10 8.19 -9.48
C LYS A 115 0.06 7.11 -9.18
N GLU A 116 -0.75 6.75 -10.16
CA GLU A 116 -1.80 5.74 -9.96
C GLU A 116 -1.22 4.35 -9.71
N ALA A 117 -0.15 3.96 -10.40
CA ALA A 117 0.52 2.69 -10.16
C ALA A 117 1.08 2.58 -8.73
N ILE A 118 1.69 3.66 -8.22
CA ILE A 118 2.17 3.69 -6.83
C ILE A 118 0.98 3.67 -5.87
N GLY A 119 0.00 4.56 -6.03
CA GLY A 119 -1.19 4.59 -5.15
C GLY A 119 -1.91 3.24 -5.09
N PHE A 120 -2.01 2.54 -6.22
CA PHE A 120 -2.57 1.20 -6.27
C PHE A 120 -1.73 0.17 -5.51
N LYS A 121 -0.40 0.21 -5.64
CA LYS A 121 0.50 -0.69 -4.90
C LYS A 121 0.47 -0.43 -3.39
N GLU A 122 0.40 0.83 -2.99
CA GLU A 122 0.44 1.24 -1.58
C GLU A 122 -0.88 0.97 -0.86
N SER A 123 -2.03 1.27 -1.48
CA SER A 123 -3.33 1.27 -0.80
C SER A 123 -4.51 0.81 -1.66
N ARG A 124 -4.26 0.33 -2.89
CA ARG A 124 -5.28 0.12 -3.92
C ARG A 124 -6.06 1.40 -4.27
N GLY A 125 -5.41 2.57 -4.13
CA GLY A 125 -6.03 3.86 -4.42
C GLY A 125 -6.87 4.45 -3.28
N ASN A 126 -6.89 3.83 -2.09
CA ASN A 126 -7.71 4.28 -0.99
C ASN A 126 -7.09 5.47 -0.23
N TYR A 127 -7.67 6.65 -0.38
CA TYR A 127 -7.24 7.87 0.31
C TYR A 127 -7.44 7.85 1.83
N PHE A 128 -8.33 7.01 2.35
CA PHE A 128 -8.82 7.08 3.73
C PHE A 128 -8.35 5.91 4.60
N THR A 129 -7.27 5.23 4.20
CA THR A 129 -6.76 4.06 4.92
C THR A 129 -5.51 4.39 5.74
N VAL A 130 -5.31 3.62 6.82
CA VAL A 130 -4.08 3.64 7.61
C VAL A 130 -3.62 2.21 7.80
N ASN A 131 -2.35 1.90 7.49
CA ASN A 131 -1.84 0.55 7.68
C ASN A 131 -1.45 0.26 9.15
N THR A 132 -1.02 -0.97 9.41
CA THR A 132 -0.63 -1.44 10.75
C THR A 132 0.58 -0.71 11.34
N LEU A 133 1.31 0.08 10.54
CA LEU A 133 2.48 0.85 10.94
C LEU A 133 2.17 2.36 11.04
N GLY A 134 0.92 2.77 10.81
CA GLY A 134 0.50 4.17 10.90
C GLY A 134 0.75 5.02 9.64
N TYR A 135 1.04 4.39 8.50
CA TYR A 135 1.18 5.13 7.24
C TYR A 135 -0.19 5.46 6.65
N LEU A 136 -0.34 6.68 6.15
CA LEU A 136 -1.63 7.31 5.87
C LEU A 136 -1.91 7.42 4.36
N GLY A 137 -3.16 7.10 4.01
CA GLY A 137 -3.81 7.43 2.75
C GLY A 137 -3.30 6.68 1.52
N LYS A 138 -3.62 7.23 0.34
CA LYS A 138 -3.43 6.58 -0.97
C LYS A 138 -2.00 6.14 -1.19
N TYR A 139 -1.06 6.96 -0.74
CA TYR A 139 0.38 6.79 -0.94
C TYR A 139 1.11 6.26 0.28
N GLN A 140 0.39 5.91 1.36
CA GLN A 140 0.96 5.39 2.60
C GLN A 140 2.10 6.28 3.09
N PHE A 141 1.80 7.53 3.47
CA PHE A 141 2.79 8.47 3.98
C PHE A 141 3.03 8.29 5.49
N GLY A 142 4.29 8.35 5.92
CA GLY A 142 4.65 8.42 7.33
C GLY A 142 4.55 9.86 7.88
N ALA A 143 4.19 10.00 9.15
CA ALA A 143 3.99 11.31 9.78
C ALA A 143 5.24 12.21 9.74
N GLU A 144 6.44 11.65 9.86
CA GLU A 144 7.69 12.43 9.78
C GLU A 144 7.93 12.98 8.36
N THR A 145 7.65 12.18 7.32
CA THR A 145 7.72 12.64 5.93
C THR A 145 6.73 13.77 5.67
N LEU A 146 5.50 13.66 6.20
CA LEU A 146 4.49 14.72 6.11
C LEU A 146 4.99 16.04 6.72
N LYS A 147 5.60 16.00 7.90
CA LYS A 147 6.20 17.19 8.54
C LYS A 147 7.29 17.81 7.66
N LEU A 148 8.13 17.01 7.02
CA LEU A 148 9.18 17.50 6.11
C LEU A 148 8.61 18.32 4.94
N ILE A 149 7.44 17.95 4.44
CA ILE A 149 6.72 18.65 3.36
C ILE A 149 5.65 19.63 3.85
N GLY A 150 5.65 19.98 5.15
CA GLY A 150 4.84 21.06 5.72
C GLY A 150 3.45 20.67 6.19
N ILE A 151 3.16 19.37 6.28
CA ILE A 151 1.88 18.86 6.77
C ILE A 151 2.06 18.39 8.21
N HIS A 152 1.48 19.13 9.16
CA HIS A 152 1.64 18.88 10.60
C HIS A 152 0.42 18.21 11.25
N ASN A 153 -0.70 18.12 10.54
CA ASN A 153 -1.92 17.47 11.01
C ASN A 153 -2.22 16.22 10.14
N PRO A 154 -1.85 15.00 10.61
CA PRO A 154 -2.10 13.75 9.89
C PRO A 154 -3.58 13.41 9.69
N GLU A 155 -4.45 13.83 10.61
CA GLU A 155 -5.89 13.58 10.51
C GLU A 155 -6.50 14.41 9.38
N TYR A 156 -6.19 15.71 9.34
CA TYR A 156 -6.57 16.59 8.24
C TYR A 156 -6.03 16.09 6.89
N PHE A 157 -4.80 15.56 6.89
CA PHE A 157 -4.19 14.95 5.70
C PHE A 157 -4.96 13.72 5.21
N LEU A 158 -5.33 12.81 6.11
CA LEU A 158 -6.01 11.57 5.75
C LEU A 158 -7.35 11.84 5.05
N TYR A 159 -8.08 12.86 5.49
CA TYR A 159 -9.39 13.21 4.92
C TYR A 159 -9.33 14.25 3.79
N ASN A 160 -8.15 14.59 3.28
CA ASN A 160 -8.00 15.55 2.18
C ASN A 160 -7.23 14.94 0.98
N PRO A 161 -7.95 14.28 0.04
CA PRO A 161 -7.34 13.68 -1.15
C PRO A 161 -6.46 14.64 -1.96
N LYS A 162 -6.91 15.90 -2.13
CA LYS A 162 -6.13 16.94 -2.85
C LYS A 162 -4.78 17.18 -2.18
N LEU A 163 -4.75 17.23 -0.84
CA LEU A 163 -3.51 17.38 -0.09
C LEU A 163 -2.60 16.14 -0.21
N GLN A 164 -3.15 14.93 -0.32
CA GLN A 164 -2.37 13.71 -0.56
C GLN A 164 -1.68 13.71 -1.93
N GLU A 165 -2.39 14.16 -2.98
CA GLU A 165 -1.81 14.33 -4.32
C GLU A 165 -0.67 15.37 -4.31
N LYS A 166 -0.86 16.50 -3.61
CA LYS A 166 0.17 17.53 -3.44
C LYS A 166 1.35 17.05 -2.59
N ALA A 167 1.10 16.22 -1.59
CA ALA A 167 2.14 15.60 -0.79
C ALA A 167 3.02 14.66 -1.61
N PHE A 168 2.41 13.86 -2.48
CA PHE A 168 3.13 13.01 -3.42
C PHE A 168 4.06 13.81 -4.32
N GLU A 169 3.54 14.87 -4.95
CA GLU A 169 4.30 15.78 -5.81
C GLU A 169 5.48 16.44 -5.07
N ALA A 170 5.24 16.98 -3.87
CA ALA A 170 6.28 17.62 -3.06
C ALA A 170 7.37 16.65 -2.60
N ASN A 171 6.99 15.43 -2.17
CA ASN A 171 7.95 14.41 -1.76
C ASN A 171 8.80 13.92 -2.94
N ALA A 172 8.17 13.67 -4.09
CA ALA A 172 8.88 13.27 -5.31
C ALA A 172 9.87 14.36 -5.77
N SER A 173 9.47 15.64 -5.71
CA SER A 173 10.33 16.78 -6.05
C SER A 173 11.56 16.88 -5.14
N ARG A 174 11.38 16.70 -3.83
CA ARG A 174 12.50 16.64 -2.86
C ARG A 174 13.42 15.46 -3.10
N ASN A 175 12.85 14.27 -3.31
CA ASN A 175 13.62 13.06 -3.59
C ASN A 175 14.43 13.21 -4.87
N LYS A 176 13.84 13.75 -5.94
CA LYS A 176 14.52 14.06 -7.20
C LYS A 176 15.67 15.04 -6.99
N TRP A 177 15.47 16.09 -6.20
CA TRP A 177 16.55 17.01 -5.86
C TRP A 177 17.70 16.34 -5.09
N ILE A 178 17.39 15.55 -4.06
CA ILE A 178 18.40 14.84 -3.25
C ILE A 178 19.21 13.88 -4.14
N LEU A 179 18.54 13.15 -5.01
CA LEU A 179 19.13 12.10 -5.84
C LEU A 179 19.63 12.56 -7.20
N ARG A 180 19.50 13.84 -7.57
CA ARG A 180 19.83 14.35 -8.93
C ARG A 180 21.17 13.87 -9.50
N LYS A 181 22.22 13.79 -8.66
CA LYS A 181 23.56 13.38 -9.07
C LYS A 181 23.61 11.88 -9.35
N ASP A 182 22.91 11.11 -8.53
CA ASP A 182 22.78 9.67 -8.69
C ASP A 182 21.85 9.34 -9.88
N ILE A 183 20.77 10.09 -10.09
CA ILE A 183 19.91 9.99 -11.29
C ILE A 183 20.77 10.18 -12.55
N LEU A 184 21.49 11.31 -12.65
CA LEU A 184 22.38 11.59 -13.80
C LEU A 184 23.45 10.51 -14.00
N LYS A 185 23.97 9.93 -12.90
CA LYS A 185 25.06 8.95 -12.97
C LYS A 185 24.58 7.54 -13.33
N TYR A 186 23.40 7.12 -12.89
CA TYR A 186 22.98 5.73 -12.91
C TYR A 186 21.83 5.42 -13.86
N VAL A 187 21.00 6.38 -14.26
CA VAL A 187 19.93 6.12 -15.25
C VAL A 187 20.53 5.54 -16.54
N GLY A 188 19.89 4.49 -17.06
CA GLY A 188 20.36 3.73 -18.22
C GLY A 188 21.42 2.66 -17.93
N LYS A 189 21.91 2.56 -16.68
CA LYS A 189 22.86 1.52 -16.27
C LYS A 189 22.16 0.35 -15.59
N THR A 190 22.85 -0.78 -15.53
CA THR A 190 22.43 -1.93 -14.73
C THR A 190 23.06 -1.86 -13.33
N VAL A 191 22.24 -1.93 -12.29
CA VAL A 191 22.64 -1.98 -10.87
C VAL A 191 21.81 -3.06 -10.20
N GLY A 192 22.40 -3.96 -9.41
CA GLY A 192 21.63 -5.03 -8.75
C GLY A 192 20.80 -5.88 -9.73
N ASN A 193 21.33 -6.14 -10.94
CA ASN A 193 20.67 -6.86 -12.03
C ASN A 193 19.37 -6.23 -12.55
N ILE A 194 19.15 -4.94 -12.34
CA ILE A 194 18.03 -4.20 -12.92
C ILE A 194 18.51 -2.98 -13.70
N MET A 195 17.80 -2.65 -14.79
CA MET A 195 18.00 -1.39 -15.51
C MET A 195 17.44 -0.24 -14.68
N VAL A 196 18.31 0.73 -14.37
CA VAL A 196 17.96 1.90 -13.56
C VAL A 196 17.25 2.93 -14.43
N THR A 197 16.09 3.40 -13.96
CA THR A 197 15.32 4.50 -14.56
C THR A 197 15.02 5.56 -13.51
N GLU A 198 14.75 6.80 -13.95
CA GLU A 198 14.40 7.89 -13.02
C GLU A 198 13.15 7.56 -12.21
N SER A 199 12.09 7.06 -12.87
CA SER A 199 10.86 6.66 -12.19
C SER A 199 11.08 5.54 -11.17
N GLY A 200 11.94 4.56 -11.48
CA GLY A 200 12.31 3.51 -10.54
C GLY A 200 13.03 4.06 -9.31
N ILE A 201 13.98 4.98 -9.51
CA ILE A 201 14.69 5.68 -8.42
C ILE A 201 13.70 6.44 -7.53
N LEU A 202 12.78 7.21 -8.12
CA LEU A 202 11.81 8.00 -7.37
C LEU A 202 10.82 7.14 -6.59
N ALA A 203 10.34 6.04 -7.18
CA ALA A 203 9.48 5.08 -6.49
C ALA A 203 10.20 4.42 -5.31
N ALA A 204 11.44 3.95 -5.51
CA ALA A 204 12.21 3.37 -4.41
C ALA A 204 12.55 4.38 -3.31
N ALA A 205 12.70 5.66 -3.66
CA ALA A 205 12.91 6.73 -2.68
C ALA A 205 11.63 7.05 -1.90
N HIS A 206 10.45 6.88 -2.52
CA HIS A 206 9.16 6.92 -1.81
C HIS A 206 9.05 5.79 -0.77
N LEU A 207 9.46 4.57 -1.15
CA LEU A 207 9.45 3.40 -0.28
C LEU A 207 10.43 3.49 0.90
N ALA A 208 11.72 3.65 0.60
CA ALA A 208 12.82 3.44 1.56
C ALA A 208 13.59 4.72 1.89
N GLY A 209 13.14 5.86 1.37
CA GLY A 209 13.84 7.15 1.48
C GLY A 209 15.02 7.30 0.50
N PRO A 210 15.36 8.54 0.14
CA PRO A 210 16.41 8.80 -0.85
C PRO A 210 17.82 8.40 -0.36
N GLY A 211 18.06 8.42 0.96
CA GLY A 211 19.33 8.00 1.54
C GLY A 211 19.63 6.52 1.29
N SER A 212 18.61 5.66 1.39
CA SER A 212 18.75 4.22 1.15
C SER A 212 18.99 3.92 -0.33
N VAL A 213 18.25 4.59 -1.22
CA VAL A 213 18.44 4.48 -2.67
C VAL A 213 19.85 4.90 -3.08
N MET A 214 20.35 6.00 -2.53
CA MET A 214 21.73 6.45 -2.76
C MET A 214 22.75 5.38 -2.34
N LYS A 215 22.56 4.74 -1.18
CA LYS A 215 23.45 3.66 -0.71
C LYS A 215 23.37 2.43 -1.62
N PHE A 216 22.19 2.06 -2.09
CA PHE A 216 21.97 0.96 -3.03
C PHE A 216 22.70 1.21 -4.36
N LEU A 217 22.48 2.39 -4.97
CA LEU A 217 23.11 2.75 -6.26
C LEU A 217 24.64 2.76 -6.17
N ARG A 218 25.17 3.31 -5.08
CA ARG A 218 26.62 3.46 -4.89
C ARG A 218 27.34 2.18 -4.50
N SER A 219 26.64 1.19 -3.95
CA SER A 219 27.18 -0.14 -3.68
C SER A 219 26.92 -1.14 -4.80
N ALA A 220 26.58 -0.67 -6.00
CA ALA A 220 26.25 -1.52 -7.16
C ALA A 220 25.10 -2.53 -6.88
N GLY A 221 24.19 -2.19 -5.96
CA GLY A 221 23.06 -3.01 -5.56
C GLY A 221 23.26 -3.78 -4.25
N GLY A 222 24.43 -3.70 -3.62
CA GLY A 222 24.71 -4.45 -2.38
C GLY A 222 23.92 -4.00 -1.14
N ASN A 223 23.32 -2.80 -1.16
CA ASN A 223 22.52 -2.26 -0.04
C ASN A 223 21.01 -2.28 -0.38
N ASP A 224 20.47 -3.45 -0.72
CA ASP A 224 19.05 -3.62 -1.07
C ASP A 224 18.18 -3.84 0.17
N VAL A 225 17.93 -2.75 0.91
CA VAL A 225 17.08 -2.81 2.12
C VAL A 225 15.61 -3.06 1.76
N ALA A 226 14.90 -3.73 2.68
CA ALA A 226 13.47 -3.97 2.58
C ALA A 226 12.68 -3.07 3.56
N ASP A 227 11.45 -2.74 3.20
CA ASP A 227 10.47 -2.19 4.14
C ASP A 227 10.02 -3.25 5.16
N ALA A 228 9.17 -2.85 6.10
CA ALA A 228 8.64 -3.73 7.12
C ALA A 228 7.73 -4.85 6.57
N TYR A 229 7.28 -4.76 5.32
CA TYR A 229 6.49 -5.77 4.62
C TYR A 229 7.34 -6.62 3.67
N GLY A 230 8.67 -6.48 3.69
CA GLY A 230 9.60 -7.26 2.89
C GLY A 230 9.79 -6.76 1.46
N THR A 231 9.27 -5.59 1.10
CA THR A 231 9.47 -5.02 -0.23
C THR A 231 10.83 -4.32 -0.34
N THR A 232 11.65 -4.71 -1.31
CA THR A 232 13.01 -4.17 -1.48
C THR A 232 13.09 -2.97 -2.44
N ILE A 233 14.21 -2.24 -2.40
CA ILE A 233 14.54 -1.18 -3.36
C ILE A 233 14.53 -1.75 -4.78
N THR A 234 15.20 -2.89 -5.02
CA THR A 234 15.22 -3.54 -6.34
C THR A 234 13.82 -3.83 -6.84
N SER A 235 12.92 -4.32 -5.97
CA SER A 235 11.53 -4.62 -6.32
C SER A 235 10.79 -3.37 -6.80
N TYR A 236 10.89 -2.25 -6.09
CA TYR A 236 10.24 -0.99 -6.50
C TYR A 236 10.86 -0.39 -7.75
N MET A 237 12.19 -0.36 -7.84
CA MET A 237 12.86 0.16 -9.03
C MET A 237 12.47 -0.63 -10.29
N LYS A 238 12.37 -1.96 -10.19
CA LYS A 238 11.92 -2.81 -11.31
C LYS A 238 10.44 -2.59 -11.63
N LYS A 239 9.57 -2.60 -10.62
CA LYS A 239 8.12 -2.49 -10.80
C LYS A 239 7.69 -1.15 -11.40
N PHE A 240 8.31 -0.06 -10.96
CA PHE A 240 7.98 1.29 -11.38
C PHE A 240 8.94 1.84 -12.44
N SER A 241 9.54 0.94 -13.23
CA SER A 241 10.46 1.34 -14.28
C SER A 241 9.74 1.89 -15.51
N GLY A 242 10.38 2.88 -16.13
CA GLY A 242 10.02 3.40 -17.46
C GLY A 242 8.80 4.33 -17.51
N TYR A 243 8.41 4.95 -16.40
CA TYR A 243 7.40 6.01 -16.43
C TYR A 243 8.04 7.37 -16.72
N ASP A 244 7.32 8.22 -17.44
CA ASP A 244 7.66 9.61 -17.64
C ASP A 244 7.49 10.39 -16.33
N THR A 245 8.59 10.96 -15.86
CA THR A 245 8.70 11.75 -14.63
C THR A 245 9.33 13.12 -14.89
N THR A 246 9.38 13.53 -16.17
CA THR A 246 9.97 14.80 -16.61
C THR A 246 9.26 16.02 -16.03
N SER A 247 7.95 15.92 -15.78
CA SER A 247 7.14 16.97 -15.14
C SER A 247 7.51 17.21 -13.67
N ILE A 248 8.20 16.29 -13.01
CA ILE A 248 8.63 16.46 -11.62
C ILE A 248 9.85 17.37 -11.61
N ILE A 249 9.67 18.60 -11.13
CA ILE A 249 10.76 19.58 -11.02
C ILE A 249 11.51 19.36 -9.69
N PRO A 250 12.83 19.15 -9.70
CA PRO A 250 13.58 18.96 -8.45
C PRO A 250 13.61 20.23 -7.61
N ASP A 251 13.11 20.15 -6.37
CA ASP A 251 13.13 21.27 -5.42
C ASP A 251 13.47 20.78 -4.00
N LYS A 252 14.48 21.41 -3.37
CA LYS A 252 14.92 21.13 -2.01
C LYS A 252 13.87 21.44 -0.95
N GLN A 253 13.09 22.49 -1.19
CA GLN A 253 12.24 23.07 -0.19
C GLN A 253 10.76 22.73 -0.41
N ALA A 254 10.41 22.01 -1.48
CA ALA A 254 9.04 21.70 -1.87
C ALA A 254 8.14 21.36 -0.68
N LYS A 255 6.99 22.02 -0.63
CA LYS A 255 5.95 21.85 0.39
C LYS A 255 4.64 21.49 -0.28
N ALA A 256 3.82 20.72 0.41
CA ALA A 256 2.46 20.45 -0.03
C ALA A 256 1.58 21.61 0.42
N VAL A 257 1.12 22.42 -0.53
CA VAL A 257 0.24 23.57 -0.31
C VAL A 257 -1.02 23.38 -1.16
N LEU A 258 -2.18 23.76 -0.61
CA LEU A 258 -3.50 23.61 -1.25
C LEU A 258 -3.84 24.71 -2.23
#